data_AF-A0A926YGI6-F1
#
_entry.id   AF-A0A926YGI6-F1
#
_cell.length_a   1.000
_cell.length_b   1.000
_cell.length_c   1.000
_cell.angle_alpha   90.00
_cell.angle_beta   90.00
_cell.angle_gamma   90.00
#
_symmetry.space_group_name_H-M   'P 1'
#
loop_
_entity.id
_entity.type
_entity.pdbx_description
1 polymer ?
#
loop_
_entity_poly.entity_id
_entity_poly.type
_entity_poly.pdbx_seq_one_letter_code
_entity_poly.pdbx_strand_id
1 'polypeptide(L)'
;MSRALRFGIPFVLVVLILLGNHGWRSAQTAIDPEPTQPSAALTTTRVPSSPYLWWEAENPRATNFPRRNPFAPATAAEATVLSGNAWIGVEGSRSQPLFLEYRVTVPDAKNYFFYTRKFWQHGPFRWRWDDRPWQSVGSSTYLMDSVGLRSGIGANWISLNRVELEAGPHTLRIELTKNDGAAAFDCFALTTDPMQPRGKLKPDQRYSANIPGWFVFDPEADSFGNSPIDLRFLNEAVAGEHGWIRVKGEDFVQEQTGRPVRFWAVNLGREAIDMDVASMQYMAKFLAKRGVNLVRLHTKLWSEDRQIEPETIDRLRTLIATLKAEGIYTGLSIYFPLWLQLTPESGFPGYSGQHPFSLLFFNREFQQMYYGWWRSLLTTPNPRTGLALRDDPAVAMVELVNEDSYFFWTFDPYKSV
;
A
#
# COMPACT_ATOMS: atom_id res chain seq x y z
N MET A 1 -21.32 -22.99 49.15
CA MET A 1 -21.41 -22.19 47.91
C MET A 1 -20.11 -21.43 47.70
N SER A 2 -19.27 -21.87 46.77
CA SER A 2 -18.27 -21.04 46.07
C SER A 2 -17.70 -21.90 44.94
N ARG A 3 -18.27 -21.75 43.74
CA ARG A 3 -17.75 -22.37 42.52
C ARG A 3 -16.70 -21.42 41.94
N ALA A 4 -15.44 -21.81 42.02
CA ALA A 4 -14.37 -21.18 41.25
C ALA A 4 -14.59 -21.52 39.76
N LEU A 5 -14.87 -20.50 38.94
CA LEU A 5 -14.83 -20.63 37.49
C LEU A 5 -13.39 -20.86 37.05
N ARG A 6 -13.09 -22.05 36.53
CA ARG A 6 -11.88 -22.33 35.76
C ARG A 6 -12.14 -21.89 34.31
N PHE A 7 -11.54 -20.78 33.90
CA PHE A 7 -11.39 -20.45 32.49
C PHE A 7 -10.23 -21.26 31.92
N GLY A 8 -10.53 -22.43 31.35
CA GLY A 8 -9.61 -23.14 30.48
C GLY A 8 -9.68 -22.53 29.09
N ILE A 9 -8.80 -21.59 28.76
CA ILE A 9 -8.58 -21.16 27.38
C ILE A 9 -7.58 -22.15 26.77
N PRO A 10 -7.96 -22.95 25.76
CA PRO A 10 -6.98 -23.73 25.03
C PRO A 10 -6.12 -22.79 24.19
N PHE A 11 -4.81 -22.77 24.48
CA PHE A 11 -3.82 -22.15 23.61
C PHE A 11 -3.68 -23.05 22.37
N VAL A 12 -4.17 -22.60 21.22
CA VAL A 12 -3.83 -23.22 19.94
C VAL A 12 -2.61 -22.51 19.40
N LEU A 13 -1.49 -23.22 19.36
CA LEU A 13 -0.28 -22.79 18.67
C LEU A 13 -0.53 -22.92 17.16
N VAL A 14 -0.95 -21.83 16.52
CA VAL A 14 -1.01 -21.75 15.06
C VAL A 14 0.41 -21.51 14.56
N VAL A 15 1.04 -22.55 14.03
CA VAL A 15 2.29 -22.40 13.26
C VAL A 15 1.92 -21.78 11.92
N LEU A 16 1.91 -20.45 11.85
CA LEU A 16 2.02 -19.75 10.59
C LEU A 16 3.44 -20.01 10.06
N ILE A 17 3.54 -20.77 8.96
CA ILE A 17 4.77 -20.77 8.17
C ILE A 17 4.86 -19.38 7.54
N LEU A 18 5.52 -18.49 8.27
CA LEU A 18 5.97 -17.21 7.76
C LEU A 18 7.06 -17.53 6.72
N LEU A 19 6.71 -17.42 5.44
CA LEU A 19 7.70 -17.00 4.45
C LEU A 19 7.96 -15.52 4.70
N GLY A 20 8.63 -15.24 5.82
CA GLY A 20 9.17 -13.94 6.11
C GLY A 20 10.12 -13.58 4.98
N ASN A 21 9.94 -12.40 4.43
CA ASN A 21 10.94 -11.77 3.56
C ASN A 21 12.10 -11.33 4.47
N HIS A 22 12.78 -12.30 5.09
CA HIS A 22 14.07 -12.06 5.68
C HIS A 22 14.98 -11.73 4.51
N GLY A 23 15.36 -10.46 4.41
CA GLY A 23 16.51 -10.05 3.64
C GLY A 23 17.66 -10.95 4.08
N TRP A 24 17.98 -11.92 3.22
CA TRP A 24 19.20 -12.70 3.31
C TRP A 24 20.33 -11.68 3.29
N ARG A 25 20.85 -11.33 4.48
CA ARG A 25 22.24 -10.90 4.58
C ARG A 25 23.05 -12.15 4.33
N SER A 26 23.26 -12.48 3.06
CA SER A 26 24.31 -13.41 2.68
C SER A 26 25.60 -12.86 3.27
N ALA A 27 26.23 -13.63 4.16
CA ALA A 27 27.66 -13.47 4.36
C ALA A 27 28.29 -13.51 2.96
N GLN A 28 28.93 -12.40 2.55
CA GLN A 28 29.63 -12.30 1.28
C GLN A 28 30.83 -13.26 1.30
N THR A 29 30.58 -14.53 1.00
CA THR A 29 31.54 -15.31 0.23
C THR A 29 31.38 -14.86 -1.21
N ALA A 30 32.44 -14.29 -1.78
CA ALA A 30 32.49 -13.86 -3.16
C ALA A 30 32.23 -15.08 -4.07
N ILE A 31 30.97 -15.23 -4.47
CA ILE A 31 30.60 -15.99 -5.67
C ILE A 31 30.73 -14.95 -6.78
N ASP A 32 31.73 -15.10 -7.64
CA ASP A 32 31.80 -14.35 -8.90
C ASP A 32 30.46 -14.54 -9.63
N PRO A 33 29.68 -13.48 -9.88
CA PRO A 33 28.45 -13.62 -10.63
C PRO A 33 28.85 -13.73 -12.09
N GLU A 34 28.98 -14.95 -12.62
CA GLU A 34 28.63 -15.11 -14.03
C GLU A 34 27.15 -14.70 -14.16
N PRO A 35 26.81 -13.68 -14.98
CA PRO A 35 25.42 -13.34 -15.20
C PRO A 35 24.76 -14.51 -15.95
N THR A 36 24.07 -15.37 -15.20
CA THR A 36 23.17 -16.40 -15.77
C THR A 36 21.97 -15.78 -16.49
N GLN A 37 21.78 -14.46 -16.36
CA GLN A 37 20.82 -13.68 -17.12
C GLN A 37 21.47 -13.11 -18.39
N PRO A 38 20.92 -13.38 -19.58
CA PRO A 38 21.40 -12.75 -20.81
C PRO A 38 21.18 -11.23 -20.74
N SER A 39 22.21 -10.48 -21.12
CA SER A 39 22.07 -9.03 -21.32
C SER A 39 21.48 -8.77 -22.70
N ALA A 40 20.43 -7.94 -22.74
CA ALA A 40 19.85 -7.46 -23.99
C ALA A 40 19.45 -6.00 -23.86
N ALA A 41 19.62 -5.26 -24.95
CA ALA A 41 19.09 -3.90 -25.05
C ALA A 41 17.56 -3.98 -25.14
N LEU A 42 16.87 -3.46 -24.12
CA LEU A 42 15.42 -3.31 -24.17
C LEU A 42 15.07 -2.23 -25.19
N THR A 43 14.19 -2.58 -26.10
CA THR A 43 13.49 -1.66 -27.00
C THR A 43 12.05 -1.51 -26.57
N THR A 44 11.33 -0.55 -27.16
CA THR A 44 9.90 -0.36 -26.93
C THR A 44 9.14 -0.67 -28.20
N THR A 45 8.08 -1.45 -28.08
CA THR A 45 7.14 -1.73 -29.17
C THR A 45 5.77 -1.15 -28.83
N ARG A 46 5.00 -0.80 -29.86
CA ARG A 46 3.60 -0.41 -29.68
C ARG A 46 2.69 -1.61 -29.67
N VAL A 47 1.71 -1.59 -28.77
CA VAL A 47 0.66 -2.60 -28.65
C VAL A 47 -0.70 -1.92 -28.64
N PRO A 48 -1.79 -2.61 -29.05
CA PRO A 48 -3.13 -2.10 -28.86
C PRO A 48 -3.38 -1.76 -27.39
N SER A 49 -4.03 -0.62 -27.12
CA SER A 49 -4.46 -0.24 -25.79
C SER A 49 -5.82 0.43 -25.84
N SER A 50 -6.54 0.41 -24.72
CA SER A 50 -7.71 1.25 -24.55
C SER A 50 -7.36 2.73 -24.68
N PRO A 51 -8.30 3.59 -25.09
CA PRO A 51 -8.06 5.02 -25.22
C PRO A 51 -7.52 5.63 -23.93
N TYR A 52 -6.50 6.48 -24.08
CA TYR A 52 -5.88 7.21 -23.00
C TYR A 52 -5.50 8.63 -23.42
N LEU A 53 -5.35 9.52 -22.44
CA LEU A 53 -4.76 10.84 -22.58
C LEU A 53 -3.46 10.89 -21.79
N TRP A 54 -2.46 11.56 -22.34
CA TRP A 54 -1.14 11.70 -21.74
C TRP A 54 -0.59 13.09 -22.01
N TRP A 55 -0.04 13.73 -20.98
CA TRP A 55 0.67 14.99 -21.12
C TRP A 55 1.82 15.12 -20.12
N GLU A 56 2.86 15.83 -20.56
CA GLU A 56 4.07 16.04 -19.77
C GLU A 56 3.87 17.21 -18.78
N ALA A 57 4.40 17.06 -17.58
CA ALA A 57 4.18 18.00 -16.49
C ALA A 57 4.99 19.29 -16.62
N GLU A 58 6.09 19.27 -17.37
CA GLU A 58 6.89 20.45 -17.69
C GLU A 58 6.26 21.37 -18.73
N ASN A 59 5.07 21.03 -19.26
CA ASN A 59 4.34 21.83 -20.25
C ASN A 59 3.00 22.38 -19.70
N PRO A 60 2.96 23.07 -18.55
CA PRO A 60 1.72 23.67 -18.05
C PRO A 60 1.32 24.89 -18.90
N ARG A 61 0.01 25.11 -19.02
CA ARG A 61 -0.55 26.34 -19.58
C ARG A 61 -0.23 27.55 -18.70
N ALA A 62 -0.23 27.36 -17.40
CA ALA A 62 0.15 28.38 -16.42
C ALA A 62 0.79 27.73 -15.19
N THR A 63 1.83 28.37 -14.66
CA THR A 63 2.51 27.92 -13.43
C THR A 63 3.28 29.08 -12.79
N ASN A 64 3.50 28.99 -11.48
CA ASN A 64 4.48 29.80 -10.75
C ASN A 64 5.69 28.98 -10.27
N PHE A 65 5.89 27.75 -10.76
CA PHE A 65 7.10 26.98 -10.47
C PHE A 65 8.34 27.72 -10.97
N PRO A 66 9.45 27.68 -10.22
CA PRO A 66 10.68 28.33 -10.65
C PRO A 66 11.25 27.64 -11.90
N ARG A 67 11.92 28.41 -12.76
CA ARG A 67 12.65 27.86 -13.91
C ARG A 67 13.79 26.93 -13.51
N ARG A 68 14.42 27.19 -12.36
CA ARG A 68 15.46 26.31 -11.81
C ARG A 68 14.80 25.06 -11.24
N ASN A 69 15.01 23.93 -11.90
CA ASN A 69 14.61 22.62 -11.41
C ASN A 69 15.82 21.91 -10.74
N PRO A 70 15.87 21.78 -9.40
CA PRO A 70 16.96 21.11 -8.70
C PRO A 70 17.02 19.59 -8.99
N PHE A 71 15.94 19.03 -9.52
CA PHE A 71 15.84 17.61 -9.84
C PHE A 71 16.06 17.31 -11.32
N ALA A 72 16.40 18.30 -12.15
CA ALA A 72 16.66 18.06 -13.58
C ALA A 72 17.64 16.89 -13.79
N PRO A 73 17.50 16.12 -14.89
CA PRO A 73 18.45 15.06 -15.23
C PRO A 73 19.86 15.62 -15.35
N ALA A 74 20.83 14.98 -14.69
CA ALA A 74 22.23 15.35 -14.76
C ALA A 74 22.93 14.73 -15.99
N THR A 75 22.36 13.67 -16.56
CA THR A 75 22.92 12.95 -17.70
C THR A 75 21.82 12.56 -18.70
N ALA A 76 22.21 12.21 -19.93
CA ALA A 76 21.29 11.67 -20.93
C ALA A 76 20.64 10.35 -20.45
N ALA A 77 21.37 9.51 -19.71
CA ALA A 77 20.84 8.27 -19.16
C ALA A 77 19.72 8.55 -18.16
N GLU A 78 19.91 9.49 -17.23
CA GLU A 78 18.85 9.93 -16.31
C GLU A 78 17.65 10.52 -17.06
N ALA A 79 17.91 11.29 -18.11
CA ALA A 79 16.85 11.87 -18.93
C ALA A 79 15.98 10.75 -19.53
N THR A 80 16.59 9.65 -20.00
CA THR A 80 15.82 8.51 -20.52
C THR A 80 14.93 7.80 -19.49
N VAL A 81 15.04 8.08 -18.20
CA VAL A 81 14.13 7.54 -17.17
C VAL A 81 12.79 8.28 -17.15
N LEU A 82 12.77 9.54 -17.55
CA LEU A 82 11.60 10.44 -17.56
C LEU A 82 10.80 10.30 -18.86
N SER A 83 9.50 10.62 -18.82
CA SER A 83 8.61 10.44 -19.98
C SER A 83 8.94 11.39 -21.12
N GLY A 84 9.10 12.67 -20.80
CA GLY A 84 9.49 13.73 -21.74
C GLY A 84 11.00 13.98 -21.81
N ASN A 85 11.82 13.14 -21.17
CA ASN A 85 13.24 13.40 -20.87
C ASN A 85 13.49 14.61 -19.94
N ALA A 86 12.43 15.17 -19.37
CA ALA A 86 12.44 16.26 -18.42
C ALA A 86 11.27 16.08 -17.45
N TRP A 87 11.26 16.89 -16.39
CA TRP A 87 10.16 17.00 -15.44
C TRP A 87 10.22 18.38 -14.80
N ILE A 88 9.15 18.81 -14.14
CA ILE A 88 9.09 20.09 -13.42
C ILE A 88 9.26 19.86 -11.93
N GLY A 89 10.09 20.65 -11.25
CA GLY A 89 10.43 20.38 -9.85
C GLY A 89 10.97 21.58 -9.08
N VAL A 90 10.97 21.44 -7.76
CA VAL A 90 11.28 22.50 -6.80
C VAL A 90 11.70 21.92 -5.45
N GLU A 91 12.58 22.60 -4.74
CA GLU A 91 12.97 22.28 -3.37
C GLU A 91 13.01 23.54 -2.48
N GLY A 92 13.11 23.35 -1.17
CA GLY A 92 13.28 24.43 -0.21
C GLY A 92 12.00 25.20 0.12
N SER A 93 12.17 26.27 0.90
CA SER A 93 11.08 27.12 1.39
C SER A 93 10.61 28.13 0.34
N ARG A 94 9.33 28.49 0.38
CA ARG A 94 8.64 29.38 -0.57
C ARG A 94 7.60 30.21 0.17
N SER A 95 7.31 31.41 -0.34
CA SER A 95 6.35 32.34 0.28
C SER A 95 4.88 32.02 -0.04
N GLN A 96 4.63 31.25 -1.11
CA GLN A 96 3.30 30.90 -1.58
C GLN A 96 3.26 29.47 -2.14
N PRO A 97 2.07 28.83 -2.14
CA PRO A 97 1.88 27.55 -2.80
C PRO A 97 2.25 27.61 -4.29
N LEU A 98 2.86 26.54 -4.78
CA LEU A 98 3.18 26.40 -6.19
C LEU A 98 2.10 25.61 -6.90
N PHE A 99 1.81 25.98 -8.15
CA PHE A 99 0.74 25.37 -8.92
C PHE A 99 1.16 25.00 -10.34
N LEU A 100 0.43 24.04 -10.90
CA LEU A 100 0.45 23.70 -12.32
C LEU A 100 -0.99 23.74 -12.83
N GLU A 101 -1.18 24.30 -14.02
CA GLU A 101 -2.48 24.33 -14.68
C GLU A 101 -2.36 23.82 -16.12
N TYR A 102 -3.27 22.94 -16.51
CA TYR A 102 -3.31 22.33 -17.84
C TYR A 102 -4.70 22.47 -18.44
N ARG A 103 -4.77 22.59 -19.76
CA ARG A 103 -6.01 22.43 -20.52
C ARG A 103 -5.97 21.09 -21.22
N VAL A 104 -6.90 20.20 -20.89
CA VAL A 104 -6.98 18.84 -21.43
C VAL A 104 -8.31 18.71 -22.17
N THR A 105 -8.27 18.22 -23.41
CA THR A 105 -9.50 17.97 -24.19
C THR A 105 -9.84 16.49 -24.06
N VAL A 106 -10.94 16.20 -23.39
CA VAL A 106 -11.44 14.85 -23.15
C VAL A 106 -12.31 14.43 -24.33
N PRO A 107 -12.06 13.26 -24.96
CA PRO A 107 -12.76 12.86 -26.17
C PRO A 107 -14.20 12.38 -25.91
N ASP A 108 -14.44 11.70 -24.80
CA ASP A 108 -15.71 11.06 -24.48
C ASP A 108 -16.11 11.30 -23.02
N ALA A 109 -17.40 11.40 -22.75
CA ALA A 109 -17.90 11.46 -21.37
C ALA A 109 -17.75 10.07 -20.69
N LYS A 110 -16.82 9.95 -19.73
CA LYS A 110 -16.49 8.67 -19.05
C LYS A 110 -15.96 8.88 -17.64
N ASN A 111 -15.94 7.79 -16.87
CA ASN A 111 -15.26 7.71 -15.59
C ASN A 111 -13.84 7.17 -15.75
N TYR A 112 -12.86 8.07 -15.83
CA TYR A 112 -11.44 7.78 -16.10
C TYR A 112 -10.67 7.44 -14.83
N PHE A 113 -9.68 6.57 -14.95
CA PHE A 113 -8.61 6.46 -13.97
C PHE A 113 -7.61 7.59 -14.20
N PHE A 114 -7.25 8.32 -13.15
CA PHE A 114 -6.33 9.44 -13.24
C PHE A 114 -5.02 9.12 -12.52
N TYR A 115 -3.89 9.39 -13.17
CA TYR A 115 -2.56 9.07 -12.66
C TYR A 115 -1.60 10.25 -12.81
N THR A 116 -0.58 10.26 -11.97
CA THR A 116 0.62 11.08 -12.18
C THR A 116 1.88 10.28 -11.87
N ARG A 117 2.95 10.60 -12.59
CA ARG A 117 4.30 10.15 -12.26
C ARG A 117 5.04 11.31 -11.59
N LYS A 118 5.50 11.09 -10.36
CA LYS A 118 6.06 12.15 -9.50
C LYS A 118 7.25 11.68 -8.66
N PHE A 119 7.89 12.64 -8.00
CA PHE A 119 9.00 12.37 -7.09
C PHE A 119 8.49 11.76 -5.77
N TRP A 120 8.65 10.43 -5.64
CA TRP A 120 8.42 9.61 -4.45
C TRP A 120 7.20 10.06 -3.63
N GLN A 121 7.32 10.08 -2.31
CA GLN A 121 6.32 10.57 -1.37
C GLN A 121 6.44 12.10 -1.09
N HIS A 122 7.35 12.79 -1.78
CA HIS A 122 7.59 14.21 -1.62
C HIS A 122 6.49 15.08 -2.24
N GLY A 123 6.36 16.31 -1.76
CA GLY A 123 5.44 17.30 -2.30
C GLY A 123 3.98 16.90 -2.19
N PRO A 124 3.40 16.82 -0.97
CA PRO A 124 1.95 16.75 -0.80
C PRO A 124 1.27 17.85 -1.61
N PHE A 125 0.19 17.49 -2.29
CA PHE A 125 -0.48 18.37 -3.22
C PHE A 125 -1.97 18.10 -3.23
N ARG A 126 -2.71 19.04 -3.79
CA ARG A 126 -4.13 18.89 -4.09
C ARG A 126 -4.35 19.12 -5.57
N TRP A 127 -5.40 18.53 -6.12
CA TRP A 127 -5.79 18.69 -7.50
C TRP A 127 -7.30 18.83 -7.63
N ARG A 128 -7.74 19.46 -8.71
CA ARG A 128 -9.15 19.52 -9.11
C ARG A 128 -9.29 19.67 -10.61
N TRP A 129 -10.42 19.22 -11.12
CA TRP A 129 -10.86 19.50 -12.49
C TRP A 129 -11.91 20.60 -12.44
N ASP A 130 -11.72 21.64 -13.26
CA ASP A 130 -12.57 22.82 -13.33
C ASP A 130 -12.82 23.41 -11.93
N ASP A 131 -14.08 23.66 -11.59
CA ASP A 131 -14.52 24.20 -10.31
C ASP A 131 -14.94 23.12 -9.29
N ARG A 132 -14.60 21.86 -9.54
CA ARG A 132 -14.92 20.75 -8.64
C ARG A 132 -14.15 20.85 -7.31
N PRO A 133 -14.64 20.18 -6.25
CA PRO A 133 -13.94 20.14 -4.97
C PRO A 133 -12.51 19.61 -5.10
N TRP A 134 -11.61 20.20 -4.33
CA TRP A 134 -10.22 19.76 -4.23
C TRP A 134 -10.13 18.33 -3.69
N GLN A 135 -9.28 17.54 -4.32
CA GLN A 135 -8.83 16.24 -3.86
C GLN A 135 -7.37 16.37 -3.39
N SER A 136 -7.02 15.74 -2.28
CA SER A 136 -5.69 15.88 -1.66
C SER A 136 -4.89 14.57 -1.75
N VAL A 137 -3.59 14.71 -1.94
CA VAL A 137 -2.59 13.64 -1.88
C VAL A 137 -1.61 13.96 -0.77
N GLY A 138 -1.60 13.13 0.27
CA GLY A 138 -0.73 13.28 1.42
C GLY A 138 0.71 12.78 1.18
N SER A 139 1.52 12.84 2.24
CA SER A 139 2.90 12.32 2.25
C SER A 139 2.97 10.79 2.27
N SER A 140 1.88 10.08 2.51
CA SER A 140 1.81 8.62 2.60
C SER A 140 1.06 8.01 1.41
N THR A 141 1.35 8.47 0.20
CA THR A 141 0.74 7.91 -1.01
C THR A 141 1.37 6.56 -1.36
N TYR A 142 0.53 5.61 -1.77
CA TYR A 142 0.98 4.36 -2.38
C TYR A 142 1.68 4.64 -3.71
N LEU A 143 2.81 3.97 -3.93
CA LEU A 143 3.60 4.05 -5.16
C LEU A 143 3.36 2.77 -5.96
N MET A 144 2.73 2.90 -7.12
CA MET A 144 2.39 1.78 -8.00
C MET A 144 3.61 1.24 -8.75
N ASP A 145 4.62 2.08 -8.95
CA ASP A 145 5.88 1.79 -9.62
C ASP A 145 6.93 2.78 -9.14
N SER A 146 8.20 2.39 -9.20
CA SER A 146 9.33 3.21 -8.80
C SER A 146 10.53 2.95 -9.69
N VAL A 147 11.00 3.98 -10.38
CA VAL A 147 12.23 3.93 -11.18
C VAL A 147 13.21 4.98 -10.69
N GLY A 148 14.39 4.53 -10.28
CA GLY A 148 15.48 5.40 -9.85
C GLY A 148 16.08 6.18 -11.03
N LEU A 149 16.24 7.49 -10.86
CA LEU A 149 17.09 8.31 -11.71
C LEU A 149 18.52 8.25 -11.18
N ARG A 150 18.68 8.50 -9.87
CA ARG A 150 19.94 8.47 -9.12
C ARG A 150 19.65 8.21 -7.64
N SER A 151 20.68 8.06 -6.81
CA SER A 151 20.50 7.81 -5.39
C SER A 151 19.54 8.84 -4.74
N GLY A 152 18.48 8.36 -4.10
CA GLY A 152 17.47 9.18 -3.44
C GLY A 152 16.49 9.93 -4.36
N ILE A 153 16.61 9.80 -5.68
CA ILE A 153 15.75 10.49 -6.65
C ILE A 153 15.19 9.48 -7.64
N GLY A 154 13.86 9.38 -7.69
CA GLY A 154 13.16 8.47 -8.59
C GLY A 154 11.82 9.03 -9.04
N ALA A 155 11.35 8.53 -10.18
CA ALA A 155 10.04 8.83 -10.74
C ALA A 155 9.09 7.66 -10.45
N ASN A 156 7.95 7.97 -9.85
CA ASN A 156 7.06 6.98 -9.25
C ASN A 156 5.62 7.24 -9.71
N TRP A 157 4.94 6.19 -10.11
CA TRP A 157 3.52 6.29 -10.46
C TRP A 157 2.66 6.27 -9.21
N ILE A 158 1.67 7.15 -9.18
CA ILE A 158 0.60 7.12 -8.18
C ILE A 158 -0.76 7.22 -8.87
N SER A 159 -1.76 6.58 -8.25
CA SER A 159 -3.16 6.74 -8.60
C SER A 159 -3.73 7.98 -7.93
N LEU A 160 -4.46 8.79 -8.69
CA LEU A 160 -5.23 9.94 -8.23
C LEU A 160 -6.72 9.62 -8.19
N ASN A 161 -7.08 8.35 -7.96
CA ASN A 161 -8.45 7.84 -8.01
C ASN A 161 -9.09 8.01 -9.40
N ARG A 162 -10.41 7.80 -9.43
CA ARG A 162 -11.22 7.95 -10.62
C ARG A 162 -11.85 9.35 -10.70
N VAL A 163 -12.02 9.85 -11.91
CA VAL A 163 -12.69 11.13 -12.20
C VAL A 163 -13.66 10.96 -13.36
N GLU A 164 -14.89 11.37 -13.14
CA GLU A 164 -15.91 11.45 -14.18
C GLU A 164 -15.76 12.74 -14.97
N LEU A 165 -15.45 12.70 -16.25
CA LEU A 165 -15.27 13.88 -17.09
C LEU A 165 -16.22 13.80 -18.29
N GLU A 166 -16.71 14.95 -18.73
CA GLU A 166 -17.52 15.06 -19.94
C GLU A 166 -16.62 15.14 -21.18
N ALA A 167 -17.19 14.96 -22.36
CA ALA A 167 -16.47 15.25 -23.60
C ALA A 167 -16.26 16.77 -23.73
N GLY A 168 -15.04 17.20 -24.03
CA GLY A 168 -14.70 18.61 -24.24
C GLY A 168 -13.49 19.11 -23.43
N PRO A 169 -13.25 20.43 -23.45
CA PRO A 169 -12.11 21.02 -22.76
C PRO A 169 -12.34 21.13 -21.26
N HIS A 170 -11.40 20.61 -20.48
CA HIS A 170 -11.34 20.71 -19.02
C HIS A 170 -10.06 21.39 -18.55
N THR A 171 -10.11 22.04 -17.39
CA THR A 171 -8.95 22.63 -16.71
C THR A 171 -8.53 21.76 -15.55
N LEU A 172 -7.32 21.19 -15.61
CA LEU A 172 -6.71 20.53 -14.45
C LEU A 172 -5.87 21.54 -13.68
N ARG A 173 -6.15 21.68 -12.39
CA ARG A 173 -5.34 22.48 -11.47
C ARG A 173 -4.69 21.57 -10.43
N ILE A 174 -3.39 21.77 -10.21
CA ILE A 174 -2.60 21.10 -9.18
C ILE A 174 -1.93 22.17 -8.33
N GLU A 175 -1.89 21.97 -7.01
CA GLU A 175 -1.28 22.90 -6.07
C GLU A 175 -0.58 22.15 -4.94
N LEU A 176 0.68 22.48 -4.66
CA LEU A 176 1.38 21.97 -3.49
C LEU A 176 0.68 22.46 -2.21
N THR A 177 0.43 21.58 -1.25
CA THR A 177 -0.22 21.95 0.02
C THR A 177 0.77 22.44 1.06
N LYS A 178 2.08 22.35 0.77
CA LYS A 178 3.18 22.79 1.63
C LYS A 178 4.06 23.83 0.95
N ASN A 179 4.47 24.82 1.74
CA ASN A 179 5.35 25.91 1.33
C ASN A 179 6.84 25.62 1.58
N ASP A 180 7.19 24.35 1.77
CA ASP A 180 8.54 23.88 1.97
C ASP A 180 8.72 22.48 1.38
N GLY A 181 9.97 22.05 1.27
CA GLY A 181 10.34 20.71 0.83
C GLY A 181 10.33 20.49 -0.68
N ALA A 182 10.72 19.29 -1.06
CA ALA A 182 10.84 18.84 -2.44
C ALA A 182 9.50 18.51 -3.09
N ALA A 183 9.37 18.76 -4.39
CA ALA A 183 8.32 18.22 -5.24
C ALA A 183 8.83 18.14 -6.69
N ALA A 184 8.45 17.11 -7.44
CA ALA A 184 8.59 17.09 -8.89
C ALA A 184 7.50 16.23 -9.54
N PHE A 185 7.10 16.60 -10.75
CA PHE A 185 6.10 15.91 -11.57
C PHE A 185 6.67 15.68 -12.97
N ASP A 186 6.57 14.45 -13.46
CA ASP A 186 7.05 13.98 -14.77
C ASP A 186 5.91 14.04 -15.81
N CYS A 187 4.81 13.35 -15.54
CA CYS A 187 3.65 13.35 -16.44
C CYS A 187 2.35 13.02 -15.72
N PHE A 188 1.27 13.11 -16.48
CA PHE A 188 -0.08 12.76 -16.08
C PHE A 188 -0.75 11.92 -17.15
N ALA A 189 -1.67 11.05 -16.72
CA ALA A 189 -2.42 10.19 -17.62
C ALA A 189 -3.88 10.03 -17.18
N LEU A 190 -4.79 10.02 -18.15
CA LEU A 190 -6.16 9.53 -17.98
C LEU A 190 -6.32 8.26 -18.80
N THR A 191 -6.79 7.18 -18.19
CA THR A 191 -7.06 5.92 -18.88
C THR A 191 -8.49 5.45 -18.64
N THR A 192 -9.02 4.67 -19.56
CA THR A 192 -10.36 4.07 -19.45
C THR A 192 -10.34 2.78 -18.63
N ASP A 193 -9.24 2.03 -18.69
CA ASP A 193 -8.98 0.83 -17.89
C ASP A 193 -7.82 1.04 -16.90
N PRO A 194 -7.73 0.27 -15.80
CA PRO A 194 -6.61 0.33 -14.88
C PRO A 194 -5.27 0.13 -15.59
N MET A 195 -4.32 1.03 -15.35
CA MET A 195 -2.96 0.89 -15.87
C MET A 195 -2.07 0.12 -14.90
N GLN A 196 -1.28 -0.83 -15.43
CA GLN A 196 -0.12 -1.37 -14.74
C GLN A 196 1.13 -0.62 -15.22
N PRO A 197 1.76 0.23 -14.39
CA PRO A 197 2.87 1.04 -14.85
C PRO A 197 4.14 0.21 -15.11
N ARG A 198 4.98 0.70 -16.04
CA ARG A 198 6.20 0.03 -16.52
C ARG A 198 7.32 1.06 -16.70
N GLY A 199 7.73 1.70 -15.62
CA GLY A 199 8.59 2.88 -15.70
C GLY A 199 7.92 3.99 -16.52
N LYS A 200 8.57 4.44 -17.59
CA LYS A 200 8.07 5.56 -18.40
C LYS A 200 7.10 5.19 -19.53
N LEU A 201 6.86 3.90 -19.74
CA LEU A 201 6.08 3.46 -20.90
C LEU A 201 4.63 3.94 -20.82
N LYS A 202 4.11 4.40 -21.96
CA LYS A 202 2.70 4.73 -22.15
C LYS A 202 1.83 3.47 -22.20
N PRO A 203 0.49 3.58 -22.02
CA PRO A 203 -0.40 2.41 -22.05
C PRO A 203 -0.32 1.55 -23.33
N ASP A 204 0.00 2.16 -24.49
CA ASP A 204 0.20 1.50 -25.79
C ASP A 204 1.63 1.01 -26.02
N GLN A 205 2.47 0.93 -24.97
CA GLN A 205 3.87 0.56 -25.08
C GLN A 205 4.23 -0.65 -24.21
N ARG A 206 5.12 -1.50 -24.73
CA ARG A 206 5.69 -2.67 -24.04
C ARG A 206 7.19 -2.78 -24.31
N TYR A 207 7.92 -3.33 -23.33
CA TYR A 207 9.32 -3.67 -23.55
C TYR A 207 9.44 -4.87 -24.48
N SER A 208 10.44 -4.84 -25.34
CA SER A 208 10.77 -5.93 -26.25
C SER A 208 12.28 -6.07 -26.37
N ALA A 209 12.75 -7.30 -26.43
CA ALA A 209 14.15 -7.60 -26.68
C ALA A 209 14.26 -8.95 -27.38
N ASN A 210 15.23 -9.06 -28.27
CA ASN A 210 15.61 -10.35 -28.85
C ASN A 210 16.61 -11.03 -27.91
N ILE A 211 16.14 -12.02 -27.16
CA ILE A 211 16.95 -12.73 -26.17
C ILE A 211 16.88 -14.23 -26.48
N PRO A 212 17.90 -14.83 -27.13
CA PRO A 212 17.87 -16.23 -27.51
C PRO A 212 17.61 -17.16 -26.31
N GLY A 213 16.54 -17.94 -26.37
CA GLY A 213 16.13 -18.86 -25.29
C GLY A 213 15.35 -18.21 -24.14
N TRP A 214 15.05 -16.91 -24.22
CA TRP A 214 14.33 -16.16 -23.20
C TRP A 214 13.23 -15.31 -23.84
N PHE A 215 12.33 -14.81 -23.00
CA PHE A 215 11.31 -13.85 -23.39
C PHE A 215 11.17 -12.78 -22.33
N VAL A 216 10.70 -11.60 -22.73
CA VAL A 216 10.38 -10.52 -21.78
C VAL A 216 9.12 -10.93 -21.03
N PHE A 217 9.24 -11.16 -19.72
CA PHE A 217 8.09 -11.41 -18.85
C PHE A 217 7.37 -10.09 -18.58
N ASP A 218 6.37 -9.79 -19.41
CA ASP A 218 5.56 -8.57 -19.32
C ASP A 218 4.07 -8.90 -19.48
N PRO A 219 3.44 -9.54 -18.47
CA PRO A 219 2.05 -9.95 -18.55
C PRO A 219 1.11 -8.74 -18.60
N GLU A 220 -0.02 -8.89 -19.30
CA GLU A 220 -1.10 -7.91 -19.25
C GLU A 220 -1.76 -7.88 -17.86
N ALA A 221 -2.47 -6.79 -17.57
CA ALA A 221 -3.32 -6.74 -16.38
C ALA A 221 -4.38 -7.84 -16.47
N ASP A 222 -4.66 -8.51 -15.34
CA ASP A 222 -5.64 -9.58 -15.31
C ASP A 222 -7.04 -8.97 -15.48
N SER A 223 -7.75 -9.39 -16.53
CA SER A 223 -9.15 -8.99 -16.76
C SER A 223 -10.12 -9.68 -15.80
N PHE A 224 -9.63 -10.61 -14.98
CA PHE A 224 -10.41 -11.51 -14.12
C PHE A 224 -11.41 -12.36 -14.89
N GLY A 225 -11.15 -12.59 -16.18
CA GLY A 225 -11.88 -13.57 -17.00
C GLY A 225 -11.51 -15.02 -16.64
N ASN A 226 -12.22 -15.95 -17.28
CA ASN A 226 -12.03 -17.39 -17.11
C ASN A 226 -10.56 -17.79 -17.29
N SER A 227 -10.04 -18.56 -16.34
CA SER A 227 -8.68 -19.10 -16.40
C SER A 227 -8.66 -20.53 -15.85
N PRO A 228 -7.91 -21.47 -16.47
CA PRO A 228 -7.76 -22.83 -15.94
C PRO A 228 -7.10 -22.91 -14.56
N ILE A 229 -6.40 -21.85 -14.16
CA ILE A 229 -5.71 -21.72 -12.87
C ILE A 229 -6.46 -20.78 -11.91
N ASP A 230 -7.73 -20.48 -12.18
CA ASP A 230 -8.57 -19.69 -11.28
C ASP A 230 -8.97 -20.53 -10.06
N LEU A 231 -8.52 -20.11 -8.89
CA LEU A 231 -8.77 -20.75 -7.60
C LEU A 231 -9.81 -19.99 -6.76
N ARG A 232 -10.55 -19.03 -7.33
CA ARG A 232 -11.56 -18.23 -6.61
C ARG A 232 -12.64 -19.08 -5.94
N PHE A 233 -12.93 -20.26 -6.49
CA PHE A 233 -13.91 -21.21 -5.95
C PHE A 233 -13.52 -21.82 -4.60
N LEU A 234 -12.25 -21.68 -4.16
CA LEU A 234 -11.79 -22.13 -2.84
C LEU A 234 -12.25 -21.19 -1.71
N ASN A 235 -12.60 -19.96 -2.04
CA ASN A 235 -13.07 -18.96 -1.11
C ASN A 235 -14.60 -18.99 -1.02
N GLU A 236 -15.14 -18.58 0.12
CA GLU A 236 -16.55 -18.20 0.24
C GLU A 236 -16.93 -17.12 -0.79
N ALA A 237 -18.22 -16.96 -1.08
CA ALA A 237 -18.67 -15.84 -1.91
C ALA A 237 -18.33 -14.51 -1.22
N VAL A 238 -18.59 -14.44 0.08
CA VAL A 238 -18.25 -13.33 0.97
C VAL A 238 -17.68 -13.89 2.26
N ALA A 239 -16.56 -13.36 2.74
CA ALA A 239 -15.93 -13.87 3.96
C ALA A 239 -16.87 -13.73 5.17
N GLY A 240 -17.05 -14.82 5.90
CA GLY A 240 -17.91 -14.86 7.08
C GLY A 240 -19.40 -15.01 6.75
N GLU A 241 -19.76 -15.36 5.50
CA GLU A 241 -21.16 -15.64 5.14
C GLU A 241 -21.77 -16.80 5.96
N HIS A 242 -20.92 -17.69 6.47
CA HIS A 242 -21.30 -18.81 7.34
C HIS A 242 -20.95 -18.59 8.82
N GLY A 243 -20.88 -17.32 9.24
CA GLY A 243 -20.61 -16.93 10.63
C GLY A 243 -19.12 -16.88 10.97
N TRP A 244 -18.83 -16.83 12.26
CA TRP A 244 -17.45 -16.70 12.76
C TRP A 244 -16.61 -17.92 12.44
N ILE A 245 -15.30 -17.72 12.30
CA ILE A 245 -14.34 -18.82 12.34
C ILE A 245 -14.18 -19.27 13.80
N ARG A 246 -14.36 -20.57 14.04
CA ARG A 246 -14.23 -21.20 15.36
C ARG A 246 -13.13 -22.25 15.34
N VAL A 247 -12.61 -22.57 16.52
CA VAL A 247 -11.66 -23.66 16.72
C VAL A 247 -12.42 -24.90 17.20
N LYS A 248 -12.20 -26.04 16.56
CA LYS A 248 -12.73 -27.35 16.97
C LYS A 248 -11.60 -28.38 16.96
N GLY A 249 -11.03 -28.65 18.13
CA GLY A 249 -9.81 -29.45 18.22
C GLY A 249 -8.64 -28.70 17.59
N GLU A 250 -8.03 -29.29 16.58
CA GLU A 250 -6.91 -28.70 15.82
C GLU A 250 -7.36 -27.98 14.54
N ASP A 251 -8.66 -28.04 14.21
CA ASP A 251 -9.22 -27.47 12.99
C ASP A 251 -9.86 -26.09 13.22
N PHE A 252 -9.79 -25.25 12.19
CA PHE A 252 -10.70 -24.11 12.04
C PHE A 252 -11.99 -24.59 11.37
N VAL A 253 -13.14 -24.10 11.83
CA VAL A 253 -14.46 -24.42 11.27
C VAL A 253 -15.32 -23.17 11.13
N GLN A 254 -16.18 -23.15 10.12
CA GLN A 254 -17.27 -22.17 10.02
C GLN A 254 -18.28 -22.42 11.14
N GLU A 255 -18.70 -21.38 11.85
CA GLU A 255 -19.62 -21.49 13.00
C GLU A 255 -20.96 -22.12 12.63
N GLN A 256 -21.59 -21.65 11.55
CA GLN A 256 -22.97 -22.04 11.22
C GLN A 256 -23.05 -23.41 10.56
N THR A 257 -22.05 -23.79 9.76
CA THR A 257 -22.05 -25.05 9.00
C THR A 257 -21.22 -26.15 9.65
N GLY A 258 -20.28 -25.80 10.53
CA GLY A 258 -19.29 -26.73 11.09
C GLY A 258 -18.28 -27.27 10.09
N ARG A 259 -18.25 -26.75 8.85
CA ARG A 259 -17.32 -27.21 7.81
C ARG A 259 -15.88 -26.77 8.15
N PRO A 260 -14.88 -27.66 7.98
CA PRO A 260 -13.48 -27.29 8.14
C PRO A 260 -13.03 -26.21 7.16
N VAL A 261 -12.18 -25.31 7.63
CA VAL A 261 -11.56 -24.23 6.85
C VAL A 261 -10.04 -24.40 6.88
N ARG A 262 -9.41 -24.27 5.71
CA ARG A 262 -7.94 -24.23 5.58
C ARG A 262 -7.55 -22.89 5.00
N PHE A 263 -6.68 -22.16 5.69
CA PHE A 263 -6.25 -20.85 5.23
C PHE A 263 -5.02 -20.94 4.33
N TRP A 264 -5.13 -20.39 3.13
CA TRP A 264 -4.01 -20.02 2.26
C TRP A 264 -3.85 -18.51 2.35
N ALA A 265 -2.84 -18.08 3.10
CA ALA A 265 -2.77 -16.71 3.61
C ALA A 265 -1.58 -15.91 3.07
N VAL A 266 -1.74 -14.59 3.04
CA VAL A 266 -0.67 -13.63 2.74
C VAL A 266 -0.59 -12.54 3.81
N ASN A 267 0.54 -11.82 3.86
CA ASN A 267 0.70 -10.63 4.71
C ASN A 267 0.52 -9.37 3.86
N LEU A 268 -0.24 -8.40 4.36
CA LEU A 268 -0.31 -7.05 3.82
C LEU A 268 0.07 -6.04 4.90
N GLY A 269 0.81 -5.00 4.52
CA GLY A 269 1.27 -3.93 5.41
C GLY A 269 0.51 -2.61 5.25
N ARG A 270 1.16 -1.53 5.68
CA ARG A 270 0.66 -0.15 5.60
C ARG A 270 0.40 0.27 4.15
N GLU A 271 1.21 -0.21 3.22
CA GLU A 271 1.09 0.05 1.79
C GLU A 271 -0.27 -0.35 1.21
N ALA A 272 -0.89 -1.42 1.72
CA ALA A 272 -2.20 -1.89 1.25
C ALA A 272 -3.35 -0.99 1.71
N ILE A 273 -3.26 -0.39 2.90
CA ILE A 273 -4.28 0.55 3.38
C ILE A 273 -4.12 1.95 2.78
N ASP A 274 -2.94 2.26 2.25
CA ASP A 274 -2.66 3.55 1.61
C ASP A 274 -3.02 3.59 0.11
N MET A 275 -3.41 2.45 -0.47
CA MET A 275 -3.95 2.34 -1.82
C MET A 275 -5.27 3.11 -1.98
N ASP A 276 -5.59 3.47 -3.21
CA ASP A 276 -6.96 3.86 -3.56
C ASP A 276 -7.90 2.65 -3.61
N VAL A 277 -9.21 2.91 -3.56
CA VAL A 277 -10.24 1.87 -3.52
C VAL A 277 -10.19 0.95 -4.74
N ALA A 278 -9.91 1.47 -5.94
CA ALA A 278 -9.87 0.64 -7.14
C ALA A 278 -8.64 -0.28 -7.14
N SER A 279 -7.49 0.21 -6.66
CA SER A 279 -6.30 -0.60 -6.43
C SER A 279 -6.52 -1.69 -5.37
N MET A 280 -7.20 -1.37 -4.26
CA MET A 280 -7.60 -2.37 -3.26
C MET A 280 -8.49 -3.46 -3.86
N GLN A 281 -9.47 -3.09 -4.69
CA GLN A 281 -10.39 -4.01 -5.36
C GLN A 281 -9.65 -4.93 -6.34
N TYR A 282 -8.75 -4.36 -7.15
CA TYR A 282 -7.93 -5.15 -8.07
C TYR A 282 -7.06 -6.15 -7.30
N MET A 283 -6.38 -5.71 -6.23
CA MET A 283 -5.57 -6.58 -5.39
C MET A 283 -6.40 -7.70 -4.75
N ALA A 284 -7.58 -7.41 -4.20
CA ALA A 284 -8.42 -8.42 -3.57
C ALA A 284 -8.86 -9.50 -4.58
N LYS A 285 -9.29 -9.10 -5.78
CA LYS A 285 -9.61 -10.04 -6.87
C LYS A 285 -8.40 -10.86 -7.31
N PHE A 286 -7.23 -10.22 -7.42
CA PHE A 286 -5.98 -10.87 -7.77
C PHE A 286 -5.58 -11.95 -6.77
N LEU A 287 -5.74 -11.67 -5.48
CA LEU A 287 -5.48 -12.62 -4.40
C LEU A 287 -6.51 -13.76 -4.40
N ALA A 288 -7.79 -13.43 -4.51
CA ALA A 288 -8.87 -14.43 -4.48
C ALA A 288 -8.81 -15.40 -5.68
N LYS A 289 -8.50 -14.90 -6.88
CA LYS A 289 -8.26 -15.73 -8.08
C LYS A 289 -7.09 -16.71 -7.91
N ARG A 290 -6.19 -16.48 -6.95
CA ARG A 290 -5.08 -17.37 -6.57
C ARG A 290 -5.38 -18.21 -5.33
N GLY A 291 -6.64 -18.24 -4.88
CA GLY A 291 -7.10 -19.05 -3.76
C GLY A 291 -6.71 -18.51 -2.39
N VAL A 292 -6.19 -17.27 -2.32
CA VAL A 292 -5.90 -16.62 -1.03
C VAL A 292 -7.22 -16.33 -0.36
N ASN A 293 -7.43 -16.90 0.83
CA ASN A 293 -8.68 -16.76 1.59
C ASN A 293 -8.47 -16.14 2.98
N LEU A 294 -7.25 -15.75 3.32
CA LEU A 294 -6.95 -14.95 4.51
C LEU A 294 -5.81 -13.95 4.25
N VAL A 295 -5.96 -12.74 4.78
CA VAL A 295 -4.91 -11.72 4.83
C VAL A 295 -4.59 -11.44 6.29
N ARG A 296 -3.32 -11.56 6.67
CA ARG A 296 -2.79 -10.95 7.89
C ARG A 296 -2.46 -9.49 7.58
N LEU A 297 -3.24 -8.58 8.14
CA LEU A 297 -3.06 -7.15 7.98
C LEU A 297 -2.20 -6.63 9.14
N HIS A 298 -0.96 -6.26 8.82
CA HIS A 298 0.08 -5.88 9.77
C HIS A 298 0.40 -4.38 9.66
N THR A 299 -0.26 -3.55 10.46
CA THR A 299 -0.11 -2.09 10.37
C THR A 299 -0.44 -1.37 11.67
N LYS A 300 0.12 -0.18 11.89
CA LYS A 300 -0.20 0.69 13.04
C LYS A 300 -1.38 1.62 12.74
N LEU A 301 -2.13 1.96 13.78
CA LEU A 301 -3.29 2.87 13.74
C LEU A 301 -3.01 4.27 14.31
N TRP A 302 -1.76 4.54 14.68
CA TRP A 302 -1.37 5.72 15.43
C TRP A 302 -0.18 6.45 14.80
N SER A 303 -0.11 7.74 15.09
CA SER A 303 0.99 8.65 14.76
C SER A 303 2.16 8.51 15.75
N GLU A 304 3.28 9.20 15.50
CA GLU A 304 4.48 9.12 16.35
C GLU A 304 4.25 9.53 17.81
N ASP A 305 3.28 10.41 18.06
CA ASP A 305 2.81 10.81 19.40
C ASP A 305 1.85 9.78 20.04
N ARG A 306 1.69 8.61 19.39
CA ARG A 306 0.88 7.46 19.83
C ARG A 306 -0.64 7.71 19.83
N GLN A 307 -1.08 8.84 19.27
CA GLN A 307 -2.50 9.14 19.09
C GLN A 307 -3.08 8.38 17.90
N ILE A 308 -4.32 7.94 18.04
CA ILE A 308 -5.03 7.23 16.96
C ILE A 308 -5.28 8.19 15.81
N GLU A 309 -5.04 7.71 14.59
CA GLU A 309 -5.37 8.39 13.34
C GLU A 309 -6.72 7.87 12.82
N PRO A 310 -7.83 8.64 12.94
CA PRO A 310 -9.16 8.15 12.55
C PRO A 310 -9.27 7.77 11.08
N GLU A 311 -8.55 8.48 10.20
CA GLU A 311 -8.48 8.19 8.76
C GLU A 311 -7.86 6.82 8.49
N THR A 312 -6.83 6.43 9.25
CA THR A 312 -6.20 5.11 9.15
C THR A 312 -7.19 3.99 9.49
N ILE A 313 -8.08 4.20 10.46
CA ILE A 313 -9.16 3.25 10.79
C ILE A 313 -10.16 3.13 9.64
N ASP A 314 -10.57 4.23 9.01
CA ASP A 314 -11.51 4.20 7.89
C ASP A 314 -10.93 3.50 6.64
N ARG A 315 -9.66 3.76 6.34
CA ARG A 315 -8.91 3.08 5.27
C ARG A 315 -8.80 1.58 5.52
N LEU A 316 -8.44 1.18 6.75
CA LEU A 316 -8.37 -0.22 7.14
C LEU A 316 -9.73 -0.92 6.98
N ARG A 317 -10.83 -0.28 7.40
CA ARG A 317 -12.19 -0.82 7.18
C ARG A 317 -12.54 -0.97 5.72
N THR A 318 -12.14 0.00 4.90
CA THR A 318 -12.35 -0.05 3.45
C THR A 318 -11.62 -1.24 2.83
N LEU A 319 -10.37 -1.49 3.24
CA LEU A 319 -9.62 -2.66 2.81
C LEU A 319 -10.29 -3.97 3.27
N ILE A 320 -10.69 -4.07 4.55
CA ILE A 320 -11.38 -5.26 5.08
C ILE A 320 -12.67 -5.54 4.33
N ALA A 321 -13.50 -4.51 4.07
CA ALA A 321 -14.73 -4.68 3.31
C ALA A 321 -14.46 -5.15 1.87
N THR A 322 -13.36 -4.68 1.26
CA THR A 322 -12.93 -5.08 -0.09
C THR A 322 -12.46 -6.53 -0.12
N LEU A 323 -11.66 -6.97 0.87
CA LEU A 323 -11.22 -8.35 1.03
C LEU A 323 -12.41 -9.29 1.30
N LYS A 324 -13.31 -8.87 2.20
CA LYS A 324 -14.54 -9.59 2.54
C LYS A 324 -15.39 -9.89 1.31
N ALA A 325 -15.58 -8.90 0.43
CA ALA A 325 -16.35 -9.06 -0.80
C ALA A 325 -15.78 -10.13 -1.75
N GLU A 326 -14.49 -10.47 -1.62
CA GLU A 326 -13.81 -11.49 -2.42
C GLU A 326 -13.59 -12.81 -1.64
N GLY A 327 -14.31 -13.01 -0.53
CA GLY A 327 -14.23 -14.23 0.27
C GLY A 327 -12.92 -14.35 1.06
N ILE A 328 -12.21 -13.24 1.28
CA ILE A 328 -10.94 -13.22 2.00
C ILE A 328 -11.16 -12.73 3.44
N TYR A 329 -10.87 -13.59 4.41
CA TYR A 329 -10.88 -13.25 5.83
C TYR A 329 -9.71 -12.34 6.21
N THR A 330 -9.86 -11.58 7.30
CA THR A 330 -8.79 -10.73 7.84
C THR A 330 -8.33 -11.23 9.20
N GLY A 331 -7.01 -11.38 9.36
CA GLY A 331 -6.32 -11.45 10.63
C GLY A 331 -5.69 -10.09 10.96
N LEU A 332 -6.00 -9.52 12.12
CA LEU A 332 -5.52 -8.19 12.51
C LEU A 332 -4.24 -8.30 13.35
N SER A 333 -3.16 -7.64 12.94
CA SER A 333 -1.94 -7.45 13.72
C SER A 333 -1.62 -5.96 13.77
N ILE A 334 -1.88 -5.32 14.92
CA ILE A 334 -1.78 -3.86 15.02
C ILE A 334 -0.59 -3.35 15.81
N TYR A 335 0.24 -4.22 16.38
CA TYR A 335 1.35 -3.80 17.25
C TYR A 335 2.64 -4.56 16.96
N PHE A 336 3.71 -3.79 16.77
CA PHE A 336 5.09 -4.26 16.68
C PHE A 336 6.00 -3.24 17.37
N PRO A 337 6.88 -3.63 18.33
CA PRO A 337 7.72 -2.68 19.04
C PRO A 337 8.61 -1.81 18.14
N LEU A 338 9.04 -2.32 16.97
CA LEU A 338 9.87 -1.56 16.03
C LEU A 338 9.17 -0.34 15.43
N TRP A 339 7.85 -0.22 15.55
CA TRP A 339 7.10 0.95 15.05
C TRP A 339 7.08 2.13 16.02
N LEU A 340 7.71 2.00 17.18
CA LEU A 340 7.79 3.02 18.21
C LEU A 340 9.23 3.23 18.63
N GLN A 341 9.64 4.49 18.75
CA GLN A 341 10.85 4.86 19.50
C GLN A 341 10.40 5.72 20.68
N LEU A 342 10.72 5.27 21.89
CA LEU A 342 10.41 6.03 23.09
C LEU A 342 11.58 6.96 23.44
N THR A 343 11.25 8.19 23.78
CA THR A 343 12.17 9.24 24.20
C THR A 343 11.94 9.58 25.69
N PRO A 344 12.79 10.41 26.32
CA PRO A 344 12.56 10.83 27.71
C PRO A 344 11.21 11.53 27.91
N GLU A 345 10.70 12.19 26.87
CA GLU A 345 9.41 12.89 26.86
C GLU A 345 8.22 11.95 26.66
N SER A 346 8.47 10.66 26.40
CA SER A 346 7.40 9.68 26.14
C SER A 346 6.66 9.22 27.40
N GLY A 347 7.13 9.61 28.59
CA GLY A 347 6.50 9.24 29.87
C GLY A 347 6.88 7.84 30.37
N PHE A 348 7.88 7.20 29.77
CA PHE A 348 8.41 5.90 30.18
C PHE A 348 9.88 6.05 30.58
N PRO A 349 10.24 5.97 31.87
CA PRO A 349 11.62 6.12 32.32
C PRO A 349 12.58 5.13 31.67
N GLY A 350 13.82 5.56 31.42
CA GLY A 350 14.89 4.70 30.89
C GLY A 350 14.99 4.66 29.35
N TYR A 351 14.11 5.36 28.64
CA TYR A 351 14.13 5.42 27.17
C TYR A 351 14.74 6.74 26.65
N SER A 352 15.63 6.62 25.67
CA SER A 352 16.37 7.68 24.96
C SER A 352 16.49 7.38 23.45
N GLY A 353 15.43 6.84 22.86
CA GLY A 353 15.33 6.51 21.42
C GLY A 353 15.18 5.01 21.12
N GLN A 354 15.08 4.14 22.13
CA GLN A 354 14.97 2.70 21.95
C GLN A 354 13.53 2.26 21.64
N HIS A 355 13.42 1.08 21.01
CA HIS A 355 12.15 0.40 20.79
C HIS A 355 11.65 -0.27 22.09
N PRO A 356 10.35 -0.20 22.41
CA PRO A 356 9.80 -0.70 23.67
C PRO A 356 9.55 -2.21 23.68
N PHE A 357 10.56 -3.01 23.31
CA PHE A 357 10.46 -4.47 23.42
C PHE A 357 10.15 -4.88 24.86
N SER A 358 9.25 -5.84 25.01
CA SER A 358 8.74 -6.35 26.29
C SER A 358 7.99 -5.38 27.20
N LEU A 359 7.97 -4.07 26.92
CA LEU A 359 7.30 -3.07 27.78
C LEU A 359 5.82 -3.38 27.98
N LEU A 360 5.16 -3.86 26.91
CA LEU A 360 3.74 -4.22 26.91
C LEU A 360 3.40 -5.33 27.91
N PHE A 361 4.34 -6.19 28.28
CA PHE A 361 4.06 -7.31 29.18
C PHE A 361 3.87 -6.91 30.64
N PHE A 362 4.44 -5.78 31.08
CA PHE A 362 4.47 -5.42 32.50
C PHE A 362 4.09 -3.97 32.83
N ASN A 363 4.22 -3.02 31.88
CA ASN A 363 3.90 -1.64 32.17
C ASN A 363 2.40 -1.37 31.97
N ARG A 364 1.72 -0.95 33.05
CA ARG A 364 0.26 -0.74 33.06
C ARG A 364 -0.17 0.45 32.20
N GLU A 365 0.58 1.56 32.20
CA GLU A 365 0.22 2.73 31.40
C GLU A 365 0.26 2.40 29.89
N PHE A 366 1.29 1.68 29.45
CA PHE A 366 1.46 1.22 28.08
C PHE A 366 0.37 0.22 27.68
N GLN A 367 0.02 -0.71 28.57
CA GLN A 367 -1.11 -1.63 28.35
C GLN A 367 -2.44 -0.88 28.14
N GLN A 368 -2.72 0.17 28.92
CA GLN A 368 -3.95 0.95 28.74
C GLN A 368 -4.00 1.66 27.38
N MET A 369 -2.87 2.20 26.94
CA MET A 369 -2.74 2.80 25.61
C MET A 369 -2.99 1.75 24.51
N TYR A 370 -2.34 0.60 24.60
CA TYR A 370 -2.51 -0.52 23.69
C TYR A 370 -3.96 -1.04 23.64
N TYR A 371 -4.65 -1.14 24.78
CA TYR A 371 -6.07 -1.48 24.81
C TYR A 371 -6.94 -0.40 24.16
N GLY A 372 -6.56 0.87 24.28
CA GLY A 372 -7.21 1.99 23.59
C GLY A 372 -7.15 1.86 22.07
N TRP A 373 -6.01 1.43 21.51
CA TRP A 373 -5.86 1.18 20.07
C TRP A 373 -6.80 0.06 19.60
N TRP A 374 -6.79 -1.09 20.28
CA TRP A 374 -7.70 -2.20 19.94
C TRP A 374 -9.17 -1.82 20.08
N ARG A 375 -9.54 -1.15 21.17
CA ARG A 375 -10.93 -0.71 21.39
C ARG A 375 -11.39 0.16 20.23
N SER A 376 -10.60 1.17 19.86
CA SER A 376 -10.96 2.10 18.79
C SER A 376 -11.12 1.41 17.44
N LEU A 377 -10.23 0.45 17.11
CA LEU A 377 -10.35 -0.36 15.90
C LEU A 377 -11.62 -1.21 15.88
N LEU A 378 -11.84 -1.98 16.95
CA LEU A 378 -12.85 -3.03 17.00
C LEU A 378 -14.26 -2.49 17.22
N THR A 379 -14.41 -1.37 17.93
CA THR A 379 -15.73 -0.85 18.33
C THR A 379 -16.21 0.34 17.55
N THR A 380 -15.35 1.06 16.83
CA THR A 380 -15.83 2.20 16.04
C THR A 380 -16.71 1.67 14.90
N PRO A 381 -17.95 2.17 14.72
CA PRO A 381 -18.80 1.73 13.63
C PRO A 381 -18.25 2.16 12.26
N ASN A 382 -18.45 1.35 11.23
CA ASN A 382 -18.26 1.80 9.85
C ASN A 382 -19.35 2.83 9.51
N PRO A 383 -19.04 4.07 9.10
CA PRO A 383 -20.05 5.09 8.78
C PRO A 383 -21.02 4.68 7.66
N ARG A 384 -20.59 3.78 6.75
CA ARG A 384 -21.39 3.32 5.60
C ARG A 384 -22.32 2.17 5.95
N THR A 385 -21.92 1.25 6.84
CA THR A 385 -22.69 0.03 7.14
C THR A 385 -23.23 -0.02 8.57
N GLY A 386 -22.75 0.85 9.46
CA GLY A 386 -23.02 0.81 10.90
C GLY A 386 -22.33 -0.34 11.65
N LEU A 387 -21.69 -1.27 10.94
CA LEU A 387 -21.09 -2.46 11.54
C LEU A 387 -19.70 -2.15 12.11
N ALA A 388 -19.47 -2.54 13.36
CA ALA A 388 -18.15 -2.51 13.98
C ALA A 388 -17.40 -3.81 13.69
N LEU A 389 -16.06 -3.77 13.66
CA LEU A 389 -15.26 -4.97 13.31
C LEU A 389 -15.42 -6.11 14.32
N ARG A 390 -15.72 -5.81 15.58
CA ARG A 390 -16.05 -6.84 16.59
C ARG A 390 -17.30 -7.65 16.27
N ASP A 391 -18.16 -7.12 15.40
CA ASP A 391 -19.44 -7.69 15.02
C ASP A 391 -19.40 -8.24 13.57
N ASP A 392 -18.23 -8.20 12.90
CA ASP A 392 -18.04 -8.67 11.53
C ASP A 392 -17.29 -10.02 11.47
N PRO A 393 -17.94 -11.13 11.07
CA PRO A 393 -17.31 -12.45 11.00
C PRO A 393 -16.19 -12.57 9.95
N ALA A 394 -16.02 -11.57 9.06
CA ALA A 394 -14.88 -11.52 8.15
C ALA A 394 -13.54 -11.28 8.89
N VAL A 395 -13.57 -10.79 10.15
CA VAL A 395 -12.39 -10.76 11.01
C VAL A 395 -12.25 -12.12 11.68
N ALA A 396 -11.37 -12.97 11.14
CA ALA A 396 -11.21 -14.34 11.60
C ALA A 396 -10.34 -14.45 12.86
N MET A 397 -9.35 -13.56 13.03
CA MET A 397 -8.38 -13.64 14.11
C MET A 397 -7.75 -12.29 14.44
N VAL A 398 -7.21 -12.19 15.66
CA VAL A 398 -6.40 -11.07 16.12
C VAL A 398 -5.06 -11.61 16.64
N GLU A 399 -3.97 -11.00 16.21
CA GLU A 399 -2.64 -11.21 16.76
C GLU A 399 -2.35 -10.06 17.74
N LEU A 400 -2.12 -10.41 19.01
CA LEU A 400 -1.91 -9.41 20.05
C LEU A 400 -0.59 -8.64 19.84
N VAL A 401 0.49 -9.36 19.55
CA VAL A 401 1.84 -8.79 19.48
C VAL A 401 2.62 -9.47 18.37
N ASN A 402 3.14 -8.68 17.43
CA ASN A 402 4.09 -9.18 16.44
C ASN A 402 5.48 -9.30 17.07
N GLU A 403 6.08 -10.48 16.99
CA GLU A 403 7.53 -10.70 17.16
C GLU A 403 8.15 -10.02 18.40
N ASP A 404 7.50 -10.18 19.56
CA ASP A 404 8.03 -9.73 20.85
C ASP A 404 7.84 -10.82 21.90
N SER A 405 8.84 -10.96 22.75
CA SER A 405 8.88 -11.92 23.85
C SER A 405 10.01 -11.52 24.79
N TYR A 406 9.87 -11.83 26.08
CA TYR A 406 10.97 -11.75 27.04
C TYR A 406 12.19 -12.60 26.64
N PHE A 407 12.00 -13.61 25.80
CA PHE A 407 13.04 -14.52 25.32
C PHE A 407 13.27 -14.39 23.81
N PHE A 408 12.89 -13.26 23.20
CA PHE A 408 13.03 -13.07 21.76
C PHE A 408 14.50 -13.10 21.35
N TRP A 409 14.82 -13.66 20.18
CA TRP A 409 16.20 -13.96 19.77
C TRP A 409 17.13 -12.73 19.65
N THR A 410 16.56 -11.52 19.55
CA THR A 410 17.33 -10.25 19.59
C THR A 410 17.71 -9.83 21.00
N PHE A 411 17.15 -10.44 22.04
CA PHE A 411 17.61 -10.27 23.40
C PHE A 411 18.86 -11.14 23.60
N ASP A 412 20.02 -10.47 23.66
CA ASP A 412 21.28 -11.07 24.11
C ASP A 412 21.61 -10.53 25.50
N PRO A 413 20.95 -11.04 26.56
CA PRO A 413 21.05 -10.50 27.91
C PRO A 413 22.46 -10.66 28.50
N TYR A 414 23.39 -11.32 27.82
CA TYR A 414 24.76 -11.49 28.27
C TYR A 414 25.78 -10.68 27.44
N LYS A 415 25.36 -10.01 26.35
CA LYS A 415 26.22 -9.12 25.56
C LYS A 415 25.92 -7.63 25.75
N SER A 416 24.83 -7.27 26.42
CA SER A 416 24.34 -5.89 26.52
C SER A 416 24.09 -5.41 27.94
N VAL A 417 24.79 -5.98 28.94
CA VAL A 417 24.80 -5.49 30.34
C VAL A 417 26.05 -4.67 30.62
#